data_AF-X1P912-F1
#
_entry.id   AF-X1P912-F1
#
_cell.length_a   1.000
_cell.length_b   1.000
_cell.length_c   1.000
_cell.angle_alpha   90.00
_cell.angle_beta   90.00
_cell.angle_gamma   90.00
#
_symmetry.space_group_name_H-M   'P 1'
#
loop_
_entity.id
_entity.type
_entity.pdbx_description
1 polymer ?
#
loop_
_entity_poly.entity_id
_entity_poly.type
_entity_poly.pdbx_seq_one_letter_code
_entity_poly.pdbx_strand_id
1 'polypeptide(L)'
;MVFGHEGKVVSVHQLEHQQIYPRAGWVEHNPMEIWEHTQHVIKATLEKNSIAPKDIAAIGVTNQRETTIVWDKNTGKPYGNAIVWQCTRTRDICDALAKDGGQNRFHPKVGLPLATYFSGPKIKWVLDNIPGARTAAEKGDAIFGNIDKGV
;
A
#
# COMPACT_ATOMS: atom_id res chain seq x y z
N MET A 1 18.11 -2.78 -0.71
CA MET A 1 19.31 -3.53 -1.15
C MET A 1 20.02 -2.71 -2.20
N VAL A 2 21.35 -2.76 -2.25
CA VAL A 2 22.16 -2.20 -3.35
C VAL A 2 22.82 -3.36 -4.08
N PHE A 3 22.82 -3.29 -5.41
CA PHE A 3 23.40 -4.29 -6.29
C PHE A 3 24.57 -3.69 -7.08
N GLY A 4 25.64 -4.46 -7.26
CA GLY A 4 26.71 -4.11 -8.20
C GLY A 4 26.32 -4.43 -9.65
N HIS A 5 27.14 -4.02 -10.62
CA HIS A 5 26.90 -4.28 -12.05
C HIS A 5 26.80 -5.77 -12.41
N GLU A 6 27.36 -6.67 -11.61
CA GLU A 6 27.24 -8.13 -11.77
C GLU A 6 25.90 -8.70 -11.23
N GLY A 7 25.00 -7.85 -10.72
CA GLY A 7 23.74 -8.27 -10.11
C GLY A 7 23.87 -8.86 -8.70
N LYS A 8 25.06 -8.80 -8.09
CA LYS A 8 25.31 -9.27 -6.71
C LYS A 8 24.92 -8.20 -5.69
N VAL A 9 24.39 -8.66 -4.56
CA VAL A 9 24.07 -7.79 -3.42
C VAL A 9 25.36 -7.28 -2.80
N VAL A 10 25.55 -5.97 -2.77
CA VAL A 10 26.70 -5.33 -2.11
C VAL A 10 26.33 -4.86 -0.71
N SER A 11 25.12 -4.36 -0.50
CA SER A 11 24.64 -3.91 0.80
C SER A 11 23.15 -4.21 0.99
N VAL A 12 22.77 -4.51 2.24
CA VAL A 12 21.39 -4.72 2.66
C VAL A 12 21.20 -4.27 4.10
N HIS A 13 20.05 -3.65 4.33
CA HIS A 13 19.48 -3.33 5.63
C HIS A 13 17.96 -3.56 5.56
N GLN A 14 17.37 -3.97 6.68
CA GLN A 14 15.95 -4.30 6.78
C GLN A 14 15.46 -3.90 8.18
N LEU A 15 14.23 -3.39 8.23
CA LEU A 15 13.50 -3.14 9.46
C LEU A 15 12.13 -3.81 9.37
N GLU A 16 11.65 -4.31 10.49
CA GLU A 16 10.25 -4.72 10.64
C GLU A 16 9.40 -3.48 10.90
N HIS A 17 8.09 -3.58 10.62
CA HIS A 17 7.10 -2.57 10.97
C HIS A 17 5.89 -3.24 11.61
N GLN A 18 5.15 -2.49 12.42
CA GLN A 18 4.07 -3.03 13.22
C GLN A 18 2.95 -3.63 12.35
N GLN A 19 2.54 -4.84 12.72
CA GLN A 19 1.31 -5.43 12.23
C GLN A 19 0.17 -5.01 13.16
N ILE A 20 -0.78 -4.21 12.66
CA ILE A 20 -1.88 -3.66 13.46
C ILE A 20 -3.12 -4.52 13.23
N TYR A 21 -3.67 -5.06 14.33
CA TYR A 21 -4.87 -5.93 14.30
C TYR A 21 -5.99 -5.34 15.17
N PRO A 22 -6.74 -4.32 14.69
CA PRO A 22 -7.76 -3.67 15.50
C PRO A 22 -8.90 -4.62 15.90
N ARG A 23 -9.18 -5.62 15.07
CA ARG A 23 -10.25 -6.62 15.21
C ARG A 23 -9.86 -7.91 14.47
N ALA A 24 -10.52 -9.03 14.78
CA ALA A 24 -10.32 -10.28 14.04
C ALA A 24 -10.55 -10.09 12.53
N GLY A 25 -9.62 -10.58 11.70
CA GLY A 25 -9.63 -10.42 10.23
C GLY A 25 -9.23 -9.03 9.72
N TRP A 26 -8.95 -8.08 10.60
CA TRP A 26 -8.47 -6.76 10.22
C TRP A 26 -6.96 -6.70 10.32
N VAL A 27 -6.33 -6.30 9.23
CA VAL A 27 -4.87 -6.15 9.15
C VAL A 27 -4.57 -4.77 8.57
N GLU A 28 -3.81 -3.99 9.32
CA GLU A 28 -3.46 -2.61 9.01
C GLU A 28 -1.95 -2.37 9.19
N HIS A 29 -1.42 -1.42 8.45
CA HIS A 29 -0.11 -0.82 8.72
C HIS A 29 -0.24 0.69 8.84
N ASN A 30 0.63 1.31 9.63
CA ASN A 30 0.79 2.76 9.62
C ASN A 30 1.58 3.19 8.37
N PRO A 31 1.01 3.98 7.44
CA PRO A 31 1.71 4.43 6.23
C PRO A 31 2.96 5.27 6.55
N MET A 32 2.92 6.04 7.64
CA MET A 32 4.05 6.89 8.04
C MET A 32 5.21 6.06 8.61
N GLU A 33 4.92 5.00 9.35
CA GLU A 33 5.95 4.05 9.82
C GLU A 33 6.64 3.38 8.63
N ILE A 34 5.88 2.92 7.62
CA ILE A 34 6.45 2.34 6.40
C ILE A 34 7.38 3.36 5.71
N TRP A 35 6.95 4.62 5.60
CA TRP A 35 7.74 5.67 4.96
C TRP A 35 9.01 6.01 5.74
N GLU A 36 8.91 6.16 7.05
CA GLU A 36 10.04 6.43 7.95
C GLU A 36 11.06 5.28 7.93
N HIS A 37 10.59 4.04 8.01
CA HIS A 37 11.46 2.86 7.93
C HIS A 37 12.11 2.74 6.56
N THR A 38 11.39 3.05 5.46
CA THR A 38 11.95 3.05 4.11
C THR A 38 13.13 4.03 4.00
N GLN A 39 12.98 5.25 4.51
CA GLN A 39 14.06 6.24 4.54
C GLN A 39 15.24 5.77 5.40
N HIS A 40 14.97 5.19 6.57
CA HIS A 40 15.99 4.65 7.46
C HIS A 40 16.80 3.56 6.75
N VAL A 41 16.14 2.56 6.17
CA VAL A 41 16.85 1.43 5.57
C VAL A 41 17.65 1.86 4.34
N ILE A 42 17.18 2.86 3.57
CA ILE A 42 17.96 3.44 2.48
C ILE A 42 19.26 4.05 3.02
N LYS A 43 19.14 4.96 4.01
CA LYS A 43 20.30 5.63 4.62
C LYS A 43 21.29 4.62 5.21
N ALA A 44 20.81 3.72 6.05
CA ALA A 44 21.63 2.70 6.70
C ALA A 44 22.31 1.75 5.69
N THR A 45 21.64 1.41 4.59
CA THR A 45 22.22 0.56 3.53
C THR A 45 23.39 1.26 2.83
N LEU A 46 23.29 2.57 2.57
CA LEU A 46 24.36 3.35 1.92
C LEU A 46 25.55 3.56 2.88
N GLU A 47 25.26 3.95 4.12
CA GLU A 47 26.29 4.21 5.15
C GLU A 47 27.11 2.96 5.47
N LYS A 48 26.47 1.79 5.56
CA LYS A 48 27.13 0.51 5.87
C LYS A 48 28.34 0.19 4.99
N ASN A 49 28.33 0.63 3.72
CA ASN A 49 29.42 0.43 2.77
C ASN A 49 30.00 1.73 2.22
N SER A 50 29.73 2.87 2.87
CA SER A 50 30.22 4.19 2.42
C SER A 50 29.91 4.49 0.95
N ILE A 51 28.73 4.08 0.48
CA ILE A 51 28.28 4.31 -0.90
C ILE A 51 27.72 5.72 -0.99
N ALA A 52 28.26 6.56 -1.87
CA ALA A 52 27.73 7.90 -2.06
C ALA A 52 26.45 7.86 -2.92
N PRO A 53 25.47 8.75 -2.70
CA PRO A 53 24.27 8.81 -3.55
C PRO A 53 24.57 8.96 -5.04
N LYS A 54 25.68 9.64 -5.39
CA LYS A 54 26.15 9.80 -6.79
C LYS A 54 26.62 8.50 -7.44
N ASP A 55 26.89 7.46 -6.66
CA ASP A 55 27.31 6.13 -7.15
C ASP A 55 26.10 5.27 -7.53
N ILE A 56 24.87 5.72 -7.23
CA ILE A 56 23.63 5.00 -7.53
C ILE A 56 23.15 5.36 -8.94
N ALA A 57 23.19 4.39 -9.85
CA ALA A 57 22.75 4.59 -11.22
C ALA A 57 21.21 4.70 -11.37
N ALA A 58 20.45 3.97 -10.56
CA ALA A 58 18.98 3.94 -10.61
C ALA A 58 18.40 3.38 -9.30
N ILE A 59 17.09 3.59 -9.11
CA ILE A 59 16.30 3.02 -8.00
C ILE A 59 15.20 2.14 -8.59
N GLY A 60 15.15 0.88 -8.16
CA GLY A 60 14.03 -0.02 -8.41
C GLY A 60 13.09 -0.02 -7.21
N VAL A 61 11.79 0.11 -7.46
CA VAL A 61 10.75 0.06 -6.42
C VAL A 61 9.95 -1.24 -6.58
N THR A 62 9.79 -1.97 -5.48
CA THR A 62 8.93 -3.13 -5.39
C THR A 62 8.23 -3.11 -4.03
N ASN A 63 7.08 -3.75 -3.94
CA ASN A 63 6.21 -3.62 -2.79
C ASN A 63 5.28 -4.81 -2.59
N GLN A 64 4.77 -4.94 -1.37
CA GLN A 64 3.56 -5.73 -1.16
C GLN A 64 2.41 -5.12 -1.99
N ARG A 65 1.80 -5.97 -2.81
CA ARG A 65 0.70 -5.56 -3.68
C ARG A 65 -0.61 -5.48 -2.90
N GLU A 66 -1.65 -4.96 -3.56
CA GLU A 66 -3.03 -4.80 -3.10
C GLU A 66 -3.28 -3.92 -1.87
N THR A 67 -2.32 -3.78 -0.95
CA THR A 67 -2.40 -2.88 0.21
C THR A 67 -2.79 -1.49 -0.24
N THR A 68 -3.81 -0.92 0.39
CA THR A 68 -4.48 0.32 -0.04
C THR A 68 -4.21 1.46 0.92
N ILE A 69 -3.75 2.59 0.37
CA ILE A 69 -3.62 3.87 1.08
C ILE A 69 -4.46 4.91 0.35
N VAL A 70 -5.13 5.78 1.11
CA VAL A 70 -5.79 6.99 0.59
C VAL A 70 -5.29 8.18 1.39
N TRP A 71 -4.83 9.24 0.71
CA TRP A 71 -4.26 10.42 1.35
C TRP A 71 -4.70 11.70 0.65
N ASP A 72 -4.56 12.81 1.35
CA ASP A 72 -4.79 14.14 0.83
C ASP A 72 -3.59 14.58 -0.03
N LYS A 73 -3.83 14.90 -1.31
CA LYS A 73 -2.79 15.24 -2.28
C LYS A 73 -2.04 16.53 -1.95
N ASN A 74 -2.68 17.44 -1.21
CA ASN A 74 -2.15 18.77 -0.93
C ASN A 74 -1.24 18.74 0.31
N THR A 75 -1.49 17.79 1.22
CA THR A 75 -0.77 17.71 2.49
C THR A 75 0.10 16.46 2.65
N GLY A 76 -0.10 15.44 1.82
CA GLY A 76 0.56 14.14 2.00
C GLY A 76 0.08 13.40 3.26
N LYS A 77 -1.09 13.75 3.82
CA LYS A 77 -1.59 13.10 5.04
C LYS A 77 -2.53 11.96 4.70
N PRO A 78 -2.26 10.72 5.17
CA PRO A 78 -3.20 9.62 5.04
C PRO A 78 -4.52 9.92 5.76
N TYR A 79 -5.65 9.54 5.15
CA TYR A 79 -6.96 9.61 5.83
C TYR A 79 -7.08 8.55 6.93
N GLY A 80 -6.23 7.51 6.90
CA GLY A 80 -6.16 6.47 7.91
C GLY A 80 -5.04 5.48 7.61
N ASN A 81 -5.02 4.37 8.36
CA ASN A 81 -4.04 3.31 8.14
C ASN A 81 -4.16 2.67 6.75
N ALA A 82 -3.06 2.09 6.27
CA ALA A 82 -3.07 1.25 5.10
C ALA A 82 -3.87 -0.03 5.39
N ILE A 83 -4.83 -0.36 4.53
CA ILE A 83 -5.57 -1.63 4.63
C ILE A 83 -4.79 -2.69 3.87
N VAL A 84 -4.23 -3.65 4.61
CA VAL A 84 -3.30 -4.66 4.07
C VAL A 84 -4.05 -5.69 3.23
N TRP A 85 -3.39 -6.27 2.24
CA TRP A 85 -3.94 -7.30 1.34
C TRP A 85 -4.58 -8.50 2.06
N GLN A 86 -4.08 -8.88 3.24
CA GLN A 86 -4.62 -9.96 4.08
C GLN A 86 -5.96 -9.60 4.74
N CYS A 87 -6.32 -8.31 4.81
CA CYS A 87 -7.49 -7.87 5.53
C CYS A 87 -8.79 -8.36 4.87
N THR A 88 -9.67 -8.97 5.66
CA THR A 88 -10.94 -9.55 5.21
C THR A 88 -12.16 -8.67 5.52
N ARG A 89 -11.95 -7.42 5.98
CA ARG A 89 -13.05 -6.52 6.41
C ARG A 89 -14.07 -6.20 5.31
N THR A 90 -13.70 -6.41 4.05
CA THR A 90 -14.50 -6.04 2.88
C THR A 90 -15.38 -7.18 2.38
N ARG A 91 -15.59 -8.23 3.18
CA ARG A 91 -16.43 -9.38 2.83
C ARG A 91 -17.84 -8.95 2.43
N ASP A 92 -18.51 -8.16 3.25
CA ASP A 92 -19.88 -7.70 2.97
C ASP A 92 -19.95 -6.84 1.70
N ILE A 93 -18.88 -6.08 1.40
CA ILE A 93 -18.78 -5.33 0.13
C ILE A 93 -18.67 -6.29 -1.05
N CYS A 94 -17.85 -7.35 -0.94
CA CYS A 94 -17.72 -8.37 -1.98
C CYS A 94 -19.03 -9.12 -2.20
N ASP A 95 -19.72 -9.50 -1.11
CA ASP A 95 -21.00 -10.21 -1.16
C ASP A 95 -22.09 -9.33 -1.80
N ALA A 96 -22.12 -8.03 -1.47
CA ALA A 96 -23.02 -7.08 -2.11
C ALA A 96 -22.74 -6.93 -3.62
N LEU A 97 -21.47 -6.87 -4.02
CA LEU A 97 -21.08 -6.81 -5.43
C LEU A 97 -21.44 -8.09 -6.19
N ALA A 98 -21.38 -9.24 -5.52
CA ALA A 98 -21.68 -10.54 -6.12
C ALA A 98 -23.17 -10.79 -6.36
N LYS A 99 -24.08 -10.01 -5.76
CA LYS A 99 -25.54 -10.14 -5.97
C LYS A 99 -25.96 -10.02 -7.44
N ASP A 100 -25.17 -9.30 -8.23
CA ASP A 100 -25.38 -9.10 -9.66
C ASP A 100 -24.13 -9.58 -10.40
N GLY A 101 -24.19 -10.75 -11.04
CA GLY A 101 -23.10 -11.35 -11.80
C GLY A 101 -22.17 -12.32 -11.04
N GLY A 102 -22.45 -12.60 -9.76
CA GLY A 102 -21.74 -13.61 -8.96
C GLY A 102 -20.28 -13.26 -8.65
N GLN A 103 -19.51 -14.22 -8.14
CA GLN A 103 -18.10 -14.01 -7.77
C GLN A 103 -17.21 -13.60 -8.95
N ASN A 104 -17.55 -13.99 -10.18
CA ASN A 104 -16.77 -13.70 -11.38
C ASN A 104 -17.25 -12.45 -12.15
N ARG A 105 -18.12 -11.63 -11.55
CA ARG A 105 -18.71 -10.43 -12.17
C ARG A 105 -17.69 -9.57 -12.94
N PHE A 106 -16.50 -9.36 -12.37
CA PHE A 106 -15.47 -8.51 -12.97
C PHE A 106 -14.34 -9.28 -13.67
N HIS A 107 -14.35 -10.61 -13.63
CA HIS A 107 -13.30 -11.43 -14.21
C HIS A 107 -13.03 -11.11 -15.70
N PRO A 108 -14.05 -10.91 -16.58
CA PRO A 108 -13.80 -10.56 -17.97
C PRO A 108 -13.11 -9.21 -18.20
N LYS A 109 -13.16 -8.29 -17.22
CA LYS A 109 -12.60 -6.93 -17.34
C LYS A 109 -11.22 -6.80 -16.71
N VAL A 110 -11.02 -7.45 -15.56
CA VAL A 110 -9.81 -7.27 -14.75
C VAL A 110 -9.03 -8.57 -14.50
N GLY A 111 -9.54 -9.71 -14.96
CA GLY A 111 -8.90 -11.02 -14.77
C GLY A 111 -8.96 -11.56 -13.33
N LEU A 112 -9.73 -10.92 -12.45
CA LEU A 112 -9.77 -11.22 -11.02
C LEU A 112 -11.22 -11.46 -10.55
N PRO A 113 -11.44 -12.41 -9.62
CA PRO A 113 -12.73 -12.60 -8.98
C PRO A 113 -12.97 -11.51 -7.91
N LEU A 114 -14.20 -11.43 -7.44
CA LEU A 114 -14.52 -10.71 -6.21
C LEU A 114 -13.85 -11.42 -5.02
N ALA A 115 -12.91 -10.75 -4.38
CA ALA A 115 -12.25 -11.23 -3.19
C ALA A 115 -11.85 -10.06 -2.29
N THR A 116 -11.79 -10.32 -0.98
CA THR A 116 -11.34 -9.32 -0.01
C THR A 116 -9.86 -8.96 -0.16
N TYR A 117 -9.10 -9.71 -0.97
CA TYR A 117 -7.68 -9.54 -1.21
C TYR A 117 -7.33 -8.25 -1.97
N PHE A 118 -8.13 -7.85 -2.96
CA PHE A 118 -7.81 -6.74 -3.86
C PHE A 118 -8.12 -5.35 -3.29
N SER A 119 -7.57 -4.30 -3.93
CA SER A 119 -7.68 -2.91 -3.48
C SER A 119 -9.07 -2.30 -3.66
N GLY A 120 -9.81 -2.65 -4.73
CA GLY A 120 -11.10 -2.02 -5.05
C GLY A 120 -12.10 -1.99 -3.87
N PRO A 121 -12.42 -3.14 -3.25
CA PRO A 121 -13.28 -3.18 -2.08
C PRO A 121 -12.72 -2.41 -0.87
N LYS A 122 -11.39 -2.32 -0.71
CA LYS A 122 -10.74 -1.54 0.37
C LYS A 122 -10.89 -0.05 0.15
N ILE A 123 -10.73 0.42 -1.08
CA ILE A 123 -10.97 1.83 -1.46
C ILE A 123 -12.41 2.20 -1.12
N LYS A 124 -13.40 1.38 -1.53
CA LYS A 124 -14.80 1.61 -1.17
C LYS A 124 -14.99 1.68 0.34
N TRP A 125 -14.41 0.74 1.09
CA TRP A 125 -14.50 0.76 2.55
C TRP A 125 -13.96 2.06 3.16
N VAL A 126 -12.79 2.53 2.71
CA VAL A 126 -12.21 3.82 3.18
C VAL A 126 -13.16 4.97 2.92
N LEU A 127 -13.68 5.05 1.69
CA LEU A 127 -14.58 6.11 1.28
C LEU A 127 -15.90 6.13 2.06
N ASP A 128 -16.41 4.96 2.42
CA ASP A 128 -17.68 4.85 3.14
C ASP A 128 -17.53 5.05 4.66
N ASN A 129 -16.37 4.73 5.24
CA ASN A 129 -16.19 4.64 6.70
C ASN A 129 -15.25 5.68 7.29
N ILE A 130 -14.36 6.28 6.51
CA ILE A 130 -13.40 7.27 7.02
C ILE A 130 -13.96 8.69 6.81
N PRO A 131 -14.20 9.45 7.89
CA PRO A 131 -14.74 10.81 7.78
C PRO A 131 -13.91 11.70 6.85
N GLY A 132 -14.59 12.40 5.95
CA GLY A 132 -13.97 13.32 5.00
C GLY A 132 -13.37 12.66 3.74
N ALA A 133 -13.10 11.34 3.74
CA ALA A 133 -12.47 10.67 2.60
C ALA A 133 -13.35 10.73 1.32
N ARG A 134 -14.66 10.50 1.45
CA ARG A 134 -15.62 10.62 0.33
C ARG A 134 -15.62 12.03 -0.27
N THR A 135 -15.81 13.03 0.59
CA THR A 135 -15.91 14.43 0.18
C THR A 135 -14.63 14.91 -0.49
N ALA A 136 -13.46 14.54 0.03
CA ALA A 136 -12.19 14.88 -0.58
C ALA A 136 -11.99 14.18 -1.93
N ALA A 137 -12.37 12.91 -2.05
CA ALA A 137 -12.32 12.19 -3.31
C ALA A 137 -13.21 12.83 -4.40
N GLU A 138 -14.42 13.28 -4.04
CA GLU A 138 -15.34 13.96 -4.96
C GLU A 138 -14.84 15.34 -5.40
N LYS A 139 -14.07 16.03 -4.54
CA LYS A 139 -13.36 17.26 -4.89
C LYS A 139 -12.08 17.03 -5.68
N GLY A 140 -11.65 15.77 -5.83
CA GLY A 140 -10.38 15.41 -6.46
C GLY A 140 -9.15 15.71 -5.60
N ASP A 141 -9.32 15.86 -4.28
CA ASP A 141 -8.24 16.15 -3.32
C ASP A 141 -7.67 14.89 -2.66
N ALA A 142 -8.37 13.75 -2.74
CA ALA A 142 -7.86 12.47 -2.27
C ALA A 142 -7.19 11.68 -3.40
N ILE A 143 -6.01 11.13 -3.14
CA ILE A 143 -5.32 10.18 -4.02
C ILE A 143 -5.42 8.78 -3.40
N PHE A 144 -5.62 7.78 -4.26
CA PHE A 144 -5.42 6.38 -3.93
C PHE A 144 -4.08 5.89 -4.51
N GLY A 145 -3.42 5.02 -3.75
CA GLY A 145 -2.23 4.31 -4.19
C GLY A 145 -2.08 2.97 -3.50
N ASN A 146 -1.44 2.04 -4.22
CA ASN A 146 -0.72 0.95 -3.56
C ASN A 146 0.62 1.49 -3.03
N ILE A 147 1.38 0.64 -2.34
CA ILE A 147 2.60 1.06 -1.62
C ILE A 147 3.65 1.72 -2.53
N ASP A 148 3.76 1.33 -3.80
CA ASP A 148 4.69 1.89 -4.79
C ASP A 148 4.44 3.36 -5.14
N LYS A 149 3.19 3.83 -5.02
CA LYS A 149 2.84 5.24 -5.29
C LYS A 149 3.29 6.17 -4.16
N GLY A 150 3.56 5.64 -2.97
CA GLY A 150 3.91 6.43 -1.79
C GLY A 150 2.79 7.31 -1.29
N VAL A 151 3.10 8.10 -0.26
CA VAL A 151 2.30 9.23 0.25
C VAL A 151 3.08 10.51 -0.06
#